data_AF-A0A2V6HG05-F1
#
_entry.id   AF-A0A2V6HG05-F1
#
_cell.length_a   1.000
_cell.length_b   1.000
_cell.length_c   1.000
_cell.angle_alpha   90.00
_cell.angle_beta   90.00
_cell.angle_gamma   90.00
#
_symmetry.space_group_name_H-M   'P 1'
#
loop_
_entity.id
_entity.type
_entity.pdbx_description
1 polymer ?
#
loop_
_entity_poly.entity_id
_entity_poly.type
_entity_poly.pdbx_seq_one_letter_code
_entity_poly.pdbx_strand_id
1 'polypeptide(L)'
;GGLMVVGTERHEARRIDRQLRGRCARQGDPGASRFYVSFEDDLMRNFGAADRMTKIMERFGLEEGQELEHRWLNKSVETAQKRVEQRNYLVRKRTLDFDDVMNMQREVVYTWRNEVIDSEEPRTHIYEVIDEAVPVRVKEYFGGEEPNYTGLIHWVNTTFPLGLTKEKAQFETRNAEENTQFLIEKIKNAYERKSNHEEPTAVKSLERYIILNAIDRLWQEHLYAMDALREGVYLRGYAQKDPLIEYKTEAYDMFVELMANIKNEVLNNL
;
A
#
# COMPACT_ATOMS: atom_id res chain seq x y z
N GLY A 1 -9.40 -33.30 42.60
CA GLY A 1 -10.77 -32.85 42.25
C GLY A 1 -10.66 -31.55 41.48
N GLY A 2 -11.58 -31.27 40.56
CA GLY A 2 -11.53 -30.09 39.68
C GLY A 2 -11.47 -30.44 38.19
N LEU A 3 -11.46 -29.41 37.32
CA LEU A 3 -11.38 -29.59 35.87
C LEU A 3 -9.99 -30.08 35.46
N MET A 4 -9.92 -31.20 34.74
CA MET A 4 -8.71 -31.68 34.08
C MET A 4 -8.72 -31.22 32.61
N VAL A 5 -7.71 -30.46 32.21
CA VAL A 5 -7.51 -30.04 30.83
C VAL A 5 -6.45 -30.92 30.19
N VAL A 6 -6.83 -31.61 29.12
CA VAL A 6 -5.91 -32.43 28.33
C VAL A 6 -5.69 -31.75 26.98
N GLY A 7 -4.43 -31.40 26.70
CA GLY A 7 -4.01 -30.99 25.36
C GLY A 7 -3.52 -32.21 24.59
N THR A 8 -4.04 -32.41 23.38
CA THR A 8 -3.65 -33.52 22.50
C THR A 8 -2.41 -33.22 21.67
N GLU A 9 -2.08 -31.94 21.50
CA GLU A 9 -0.93 -31.44 20.74
C GLU A 9 -0.43 -30.11 21.32
N ARG A 10 0.65 -29.59 20.74
CA ARG A 10 1.18 -28.25 21.01
C ARG A 10 0.88 -27.31 19.87
N HIS A 11 0.28 -26.17 20.17
CA HIS A 11 0.09 -25.13 19.17
C HIS A 11 1.42 -24.46 18.80
N GLU A 12 1.48 -23.87 17.61
CA GLU A 12 2.61 -23.05 17.16
C GLU A 12 2.95 -21.92 18.14
N ALA A 13 1.93 -21.36 18.80
CA ALA A 13 2.08 -20.26 19.75
C ALA A 13 1.80 -20.70 21.20
N ARG A 14 2.75 -20.45 22.08
CA ARG A 14 2.67 -20.76 23.52
C ARG A 14 1.51 -20.04 24.21
N ARG A 15 1.09 -18.89 23.68
CA ARG A 15 -0.08 -18.14 24.17
C ARG A 15 -1.36 -18.98 24.11
N ILE A 16 -1.56 -19.76 23.05
CA ILE A 16 -2.76 -20.59 22.86
C ILE A 16 -2.76 -21.75 23.85
N ASP A 17 -1.61 -22.41 24.01
CA ASP A 17 -1.44 -23.45 25.03
C ASP A 17 -1.72 -22.92 26.45
N ARG A 18 -1.27 -21.70 26.77
CA ARG A 18 -1.55 -21.04 28.07
C ARG A 18 -3.03 -20.73 28.24
N GLN A 19 -3.73 -20.34 27.17
CA GLN A 19 -5.17 -20.11 27.21
C GLN A 19 -5.92 -21.41 27.48
N LEU A 20 -5.49 -22.53 26.90
CA LEU A 20 -6.07 -23.85 27.18
C LEU A 20 -5.82 -24.25 28.65
N ARG A 21 -4.59 -24.11 29.15
CA ARG A 21 -4.27 -24.34 30.58
C ARG A 21 -5.12 -23.49 31.51
N GLY A 22 -5.35 -22.23 31.17
CA GLY A 22 -6.16 -21.29 31.97
C GLY A 22 -7.66 -21.61 32.00
N ARG A 23 -8.12 -22.68 31.34
CA ARG A 23 -9.50 -23.15 31.45
C ARG A 23 -9.75 -23.88 32.77
N CYS A 24 -8.76 -24.52 33.37
CA CYS A 24 -8.86 -25.09 34.72
C CYS A 24 -8.37 -24.13 35.80
N ALA A 25 -8.62 -24.48 37.07
CA ALA A 25 -8.13 -23.78 38.25
C ALA A 25 -8.44 -22.27 38.31
N ARG A 26 -9.70 -21.91 37.98
CA ARG A 26 -10.16 -20.52 38.03
C ARG A 26 -10.39 -20.09 39.48
N GLN A 27 -10.01 -18.87 39.82
CA GLN A 27 -10.24 -18.28 41.16
C GLN A 27 -9.76 -19.13 42.34
N GLY A 28 -8.70 -19.93 42.15
CA GLY A 28 -8.16 -20.80 43.20
C GLY A 28 -8.84 -22.16 43.30
N ASP A 29 -9.82 -22.47 42.44
CA ASP A 29 -10.38 -23.82 42.33
C ASP A 29 -9.25 -24.83 42.03
N PRO A 30 -9.32 -26.06 42.57
CA PRO A 30 -8.39 -27.09 42.18
C PRO A 30 -8.61 -27.48 40.71
N GLY A 31 -7.53 -27.83 40.02
CA GLY A 31 -7.54 -28.18 38.60
C GLY A 31 -6.17 -28.67 38.15
N ALA A 32 -6.14 -29.39 37.04
CA ALA A 32 -4.90 -29.93 36.50
C ALA A 32 -4.88 -29.78 34.98
N SER A 33 -3.68 -29.68 34.41
CA SER A 33 -3.51 -29.69 32.95
C SER A 33 -2.33 -30.57 32.55
N ARG A 34 -2.50 -31.40 31.52
CA ARG A 34 -1.44 -32.23 30.93
C ARG A 34 -1.52 -32.12 29.40
N PHE A 35 -0.37 -32.08 28.75
CA PHE A 35 -0.27 -32.05 27.30
C PHE A 35 0.45 -33.31 26.86
N TYR A 36 -0.17 -34.02 25.94
CA TYR A 36 0.42 -35.11 25.18
C TYR A 36 0.90 -34.54 23.85
N VAL A 37 2.05 -35.03 23.37
CA VAL A 37 2.70 -34.55 22.15
C VAL A 37 3.32 -35.76 21.47
N SER A 38 3.11 -35.91 20.17
CA SER A 38 3.80 -36.90 19.36
C SER A 38 4.97 -36.28 18.60
N PHE A 39 5.97 -37.08 18.26
CA PHE A 39 7.02 -36.63 17.34
C PHE A 39 6.52 -36.43 15.91
N GLU A 40 5.37 -37.02 15.57
CA GLU A 40 4.72 -36.89 14.26
C GLU A 40 3.87 -35.62 14.13
N ASP A 41 3.62 -34.90 15.24
CA ASP A 41 2.86 -33.66 15.24
C ASP A 41 3.51 -32.60 14.33
N ASP A 42 2.69 -31.77 13.69
CA ASP A 42 3.14 -30.76 12.71
C ASP A 42 4.25 -29.84 13.27
N LEU A 43 4.15 -29.45 14.54
CA LEU A 43 5.15 -28.64 15.23
C LEU A 43 6.52 -29.33 15.27
N MET A 44 6.53 -30.64 15.53
CA MET A 44 7.75 -31.44 15.68
C MET A 44 8.34 -31.80 14.31
N ARG A 45 7.47 -32.10 13.34
CA ARG A 45 7.84 -32.41 11.95
C ARG A 45 8.51 -31.22 11.26
N ASN A 46 7.93 -30.03 11.36
CA ASN A 46 8.35 -28.86 10.56
C ASN A 46 9.63 -28.17 11.06
N PHE A 47 10.07 -28.41 12.30
CA PHE A 47 11.16 -27.63 12.93
C PHE A 47 12.44 -28.43 13.20
N GLY A 48 12.64 -29.52 12.44
CA GLY A 48 13.90 -30.27 12.37
C GLY A 48 14.26 -31.01 13.66
N ALA A 49 13.29 -31.16 14.55
CA ALA A 49 13.42 -32.03 15.71
C ALA A 49 13.21 -33.49 15.29
N ALA A 50 12.39 -33.76 14.26
CA ALA A 50 12.10 -35.09 13.74
C ALA A 50 13.36 -35.92 13.44
N ASP A 51 14.23 -35.56 12.47
CA ASP A 51 15.40 -36.37 12.11
C ASP A 51 16.39 -36.62 13.26
N ARG A 52 16.53 -35.63 14.16
CA ARG A 52 17.39 -35.74 15.34
C ARG A 52 16.73 -36.62 16.41
N MET A 53 15.41 -36.59 16.51
CA MET A 53 14.62 -37.35 17.47
C MET A 53 14.43 -38.81 17.01
N THR A 54 14.23 -39.08 15.72
CA THR A 54 14.21 -40.44 15.15
C THR A 54 15.53 -41.16 15.44
N LYS A 55 16.67 -40.51 15.21
CA LYS A 55 17.99 -41.05 15.59
C LYS A 55 18.16 -41.30 17.08
N ILE A 56 17.50 -40.52 17.93
CA ILE A 56 17.50 -40.73 19.38
C ILE A 56 16.60 -41.92 19.72
N MET A 57 15.42 -42.05 19.11
CA MET A 57 14.52 -43.20 19.32
C MET A 57 15.18 -44.52 18.91
N GLU A 58 15.84 -44.55 17.75
CA GLU A 58 16.60 -45.71 17.27
C GLU A 58 17.74 -46.09 18.21
N ARG A 59 18.42 -45.10 18.80
CA ARG A 59 19.58 -45.32 19.68
C ARG A 59 19.20 -45.72 21.11
N PHE A 60 18.03 -45.30 21.58
CA PHE A 60 17.55 -45.59 22.93
C PHE A 60 16.72 -46.87 23.03
N GLY A 61 16.39 -47.53 21.90
CA GLY A 61 15.71 -48.83 21.92
C GLY A 61 14.35 -48.79 22.63
N LEU A 62 13.56 -47.75 22.36
CA LEU A 62 12.28 -47.53 23.01
C LEU A 62 11.25 -48.56 22.56
N GLU A 63 10.59 -49.20 23.52
CA GLU A 63 9.50 -50.14 23.25
C GLU A 63 8.18 -49.40 22.95
N GLU A 64 7.35 -50.00 22.12
CA GLU A 64 6.05 -49.47 21.73
C GLU A 64 5.15 -49.31 22.97
N GLY A 65 4.66 -48.09 23.22
CA GLY A 65 3.80 -47.77 24.36
C GLY A 65 4.49 -47.18 25.60
N GLN A 66 5.81 -46.99 25.59
CA GLN A 66 6.51 -46.30 26.69
C GLN A 66 6.37 -44.77 26.61
N GLU A 67 5.91 -44.15 27.71
CA GLU A 67 5.88 -42.69 27.84
C GLU A 67 7.30 -42.12 27.96
N LEU A 68 7.62 -41.14 27.12
CA LEU A 68 8.90 -40.44 27.15
C LEU A 68 8.82 -39.17 28.01
N GLU A 69 9.28 -39.26 29.25
CA GLU A 69 9.38 -38.09 30.14
C GLU A 69 10.84 -37.71 30.39
N HIS A 70 11.37 -36.76 29.60
CA HIS A 70 12.68 -36.17 29.87
C HIS A 70 12.67 -34.64 29.75
N ARG A 71 13.37 -33.97 30.68
CA ARG A 71 13.53 -32.50 30.69
C ARG A 71 14.01 -31.89 29.36
N TRP A 72 14.81 -32.60 28.55
CA TRP A 72 15.30 -32.08 27.26
C TRP A 72 14.22 -32.09 26.16
N LEU A 73 13.22 -32.98 26.25
CA LEU A 73 12.09 -33.03 25.33
C LEU A 73 11.22 -31.78 25.48
N ASN A 74 10.90 -31.40 26.72
CA ASN A 74 10.19 -30.14 27.01
C ASN A 74 10.93 -28.90 26.46
N LYS A 75 12.27 -28.85 26.59
CA LYS A 75 13.10 -27.77 26.04
C LYS A 75 13.09 -27.76 24.50
N SER A 76 13.04 -28.93 23.88
CA SER A 76 12.98 -29.07 22.42
C SER A 76 11.66 -28.55 21.86
N VAL A 77 10.54 -28.93 22.50
CA VAL A 77 9.19 -28.40 22.16
C VAL A 77 9.14 -26.89 22.34
N GLU A 78 9.65 -26.35 23.46
CA GLU A 78 9.68 -24.90 23.69
C GLU A 78 10.52 -24.17 22.62
N THR A 79 11.64 -24.77 22.20
CA THR A 79 12.50 -24.21 21.15
C THR A 79 11.80 -24.23 19.79
N ALA A 80 11.09 -25.31 19.46
CA ALA A 80 10.28 -25.40 18.25
C ALA A 80 9.21 -24.29 18.24
N GLN A 81 8.41 -24.16 19.31
CA GLN A 81 7.40 -23.09 19.45
C GLN A 81 8.02 -21.69 19.27
N LYS A 82 9.14 -21.39 19.94
CA LYS A 82 9.82 -20.09 19.79
C LYS A 82 10.26 -19.81 18.36
N ARG A 83 10.75 -20.82 17.63
CA ARG A 83 11.13 -20.66 16.21
C ARG A 83 9.91 -20.39 15.34
N VAL A 84 8.79 -21.08 15.57
CA VAL A 84 7.55 -20.84 14.81
C VAL A 84 7.01 -19.44 15.08
N GLU A 85 6.96 -19.04 16.35
CA GLU A 85 6.54 -17.70 16.75
C GLU A 85 7.42 -16.62 16.12
N GLN A 86 8.75 -16.80 16.12
CA GLN A 86 9.67 -15.88 15.47
C GLN A 86 9.47 -15.83 13.95
N ARG A 87 9.28 -16.98 13.28
CA ARG A 87 8.97 -17.04 11.85
C ARG A 87 7.68 -16.27 11.55
N ASN A 88 6.60 -16.56 12.27
CA ASN A 88 5.30 -15.93 12.07
C ASN A 88 5.36 -14.42 12.38
N TYR A 89 6.14 -14.01 13.39
CA TYR A 89 6.41 -12.60 13.66
C TYR A 89 7.13 -11.91 12.49
N LEU A 90 8.17 -12.52 11.94
CA LEU A 90 8.91 -11.97 10.81
C LEU A 90 8.03 -11.85 9.56
N VAL A 91 7.19 -12.85 9.28
CA VAL A 91 6.22 -12.79 8.18
C VAL A 91 5.26 -11.62 8.37
N ARG A 92 4.65 -11.48 9.56
CA ARG A 92 3.73 -10.38 9.85
C ARG A 92 4.42 -9.01 9.79
N LYS A 93 5.63 -8.90 10.33
CA LYS A 93 6.41 -7.67 10.25
C LYS A 93 6.63 -7.28 8.79
N ARG A 94 7.04 -8.24 7.96
CA ARG A 94 7.25 -7.98 6.53
C ARG A 94 5.95 -7.59 5.82
N THR A 95 4.84 -8.28 6.10
CA THR A 95 3.51 -7.90 5.58
C THR A 95 3.15 -6.46 5.98
N LEU A 96 3.37 -6.10 7.25
CA LEU A 96 3.14 -4.74 7.75
C LEU A 96 4.02 -3.72 7.01
N ASP A 97 5.30 -4.02 6.80
CA ASP A 97 6.21 -3.10 6.09
C ASP A 97 5.75 -2.81 4.64
N PHE A 98 5.09 -3.76 3.96
CA PHE A 98 4.46 -3.55 2.64
C PHE A 98 3.17 -2.72 2.76
N ASP A 99 2.33 -3.05 3.73
CA ASP A 99 1.05 -2.38 3.96
C ASP A 99 1.25 -0.92 4.41
N ASP A 100 2.32 -0.60 5.14
CA ASP A 100 2.67 0.75 5.57
C ASP A 100 2.84 1.71 4.37
N VAL A 101 3.46 1.24 3.28
CA VAL A 101 3.62 2.04 2.04
C VAL A 101 2.25 2.37 1.46
N MET A 102 1.37 1.37 1.35
CA MET A 102 0.00 1.58 0.87
C MET A 102 -0.79 2.51 1.78
N ASN A 103 -0.59 2.40 3.09
CA ASN A 103 -1.29 3.23 4.05
C ASN A 103 -0.87 4.71 3.95
N MET A 104 0.43 4.99 3.77
CA MET A 104 0.91 6.35 3.54
C MET A 104 0.31 6.96 2.27
N GLN A 105 0.27 6.21 1.16
CA GLN A 105 -0.35 6.67 -0.08
C GLN A 105 -1.85 6.91 0.08
N ARG A 106 -2.55 5.99 0.76
CA ARG A 106 -3.98 6.11 1.06
C ARG A 106 -4.28 7.35 1.88
N GLU A 107 -3.47 7.65 2.89
CA GLU A 107 -3.64 8.84 3.72
C GLU A 107 -3.59 10.12 2.88
N VAL A 108 -2.62 10.25 1.97
CA VAL A 108 -2.51 11.41 1.07
C VAL A 108 -3.74 11.52 0.15
N VAL A 109 -4.11 10.41 -0.52
CA VAL A 109 -5.23 10.42 -1.48
C VAL A 109 -6.56 10.69 -0.78
N TYR A 110 -6.81 10.06 0.37
CA TYR A 110 -8.07 10.23 1.09
C TYR A 110 -8.17 11.58 1.79
N THR A 111 -7.05 12.16 2.21
CA THR A 111 -7.04 13.54 2.72
C THR A 111 -7.52 14.49 1.63
N TRP A 112 -6.90 14.48 0.46
CA TRP A 112 -7.30 15.35 -0.64
C TRP A 112 -8.73 15.06 -1.12
N ARG A 113 -9.11 13.78 -1.23
CA ARG A 113 -10.47 13.38 -1.58
C ARG A 113 -11.51 13.94 -0.62
N ASN A 114 -11.26 13.87 0.69
CA ASN A 114 -12.18 14.37 1.71
C ASN A 114 -12.22 15.91 1.72
N GLU A 115 -11.09 16.59 1.53
CA GLU A 115 -11.06 18.04 1.34
C GLU A 115 -11.97 18.47 0.18
N VAL A 116 -11.93 17.76 -0.94
CA VAL A 116 -12.81 18.01 -2.08
C VAL A 116 -14.28 17.68 -1.77
N ILE A 117 -14.58 16.70 -0.93
CA ILE A 117 -15.96 16.36 -0.52
C ILE A 117 -16.55 17.38 0.46
N ASP A 118 -15.73 17.91 1.34
CA ASP A 118 -16.18 18.81 2.41
C ASP A 118 -16.09 20.29 1.99
N SER A 119 -15.34 20.61 0.93
CA SER A 119 -15.19 21.98 0.43
C SER A 119 -16.51 22.59 -0.05
N GLU A 120 -16.80 23.84 0.33
CA GLU A 120 -17.94 24.62 -0.19
C GLU A 120 -17.64 25.26 -1.57
N GLU A 121 -16.36 25.34 -1.93
CA GLU A 121 -15.85 25.98 -3.16
C GLU A 121 -14.89 25.02 -3.90
N PRO A 122 -15.40 24.00 -4.61
CA PRO A 122 -14.56 23.01 -5.31
C PRO A 122 -13.61 23.62 -6.35
N ARG A 123 -13.99 24.79 -6.91
CA ARG A 123 -13.17 25.57 -7.83
C ARG A 123 -11.76 25.87 -7.31
N THR A 124 -11.56 26.06 -6.01
CA THR A 124 -10.22 26.33 -5.47
C THR A 124 -9.27 25.18 -5.75
N HIS A 125 -9.74 23.94 -5.63
CA HIS A 125 -8.94 22.76 -5.92
C HIS A 125 -8.64 22.60 -7.41
N ILE A 126 -9.56 23.00 -8.29
CA ILE A 126 -9.27 23.06 -9.73
C ILE A 126 -8.16 24.07 -10.02
N TYR A 127 -8.20 25.22 -9.36
CA TYR A 127 -7.20 26.26 -9.54
C TYR A 127 -5.84 25.83 -9.00
N GLU A 128 -5.79 25.13 -7.86
CA GLU A 128 -4.58 24.49 -7.35
C GLU A 128 -4.01 23.49 -8.36
N VAL A 129 -4.86 22.64 -8.94
CA VAL A 129 -4.44 21.67 -9.98
C VAL A 129 -3.87 22.38 -11.21
N ILE A 130 -4.50 23.46 -11.68
CA ILE A 130 -3.99 24.28 -12.79
C ILE A 130 -2.63 24.90 -12.43
N ASP A 131 -2.52 25.49 -11.24
CA ASP A 131 -1.32 26.18 -10.77
C ASP A 131 -0.15 25.22 -10.56
N GLU A 132 -0.40 23.94 -10.29
CA GLU A 132 0.64 22.92 -10.13
C GLU A 132 1.00 22.19 -11.43
N ALA A 133 0.01 21.84 -12.26
CA ALA A 133 0.24 21.01 -13.45
C ALA A 133 0.73 21.81 -14.67
N VAL A 134 0.24 23.05 -14.87
CA VAL A 134 0.65 23.89 -16.00
C VAL A 134 2.15 24.20 -15.98
N PRO A 135 2.78 24.62 -14.85
CA PRO A 135 4.22 24.87 -14.81
C PRO A 135 5.06 23.63 -15.16
N VAL A 136 4.64 22.44 -14.69
CA VAL A 136 5.33 21.18 -14.99
C VAL A 136 5.34 20.92 -16.49
N ARG A 137 4.18 21.10 -17.16
CA ARG A 137 4.06 20.93 -18.61
C ARG A 137 4.84 21.99 -19.39
N VAL A 138 4.78 23.26 -18.99
CA VAL A 138 5.58 24.31 -19.63
C VAL A 138 7.06 23.99 -19.53
N LYS A 139 7.54 23.59 -18.34
CA LYS A 139 8.93 23.19 -18.14
C LYS A 139 9.34 21.97 -18.98
N GLU A 140 8.45 20.99 -19.13
CA GLU A 140 8.69 19.82 -19.99
C GLU A 140 8.93 20.23 -21.46
N TYR A 141 8.09 21.13 -22.00
CA TYR A 141 8.23 21.60 -23.38
C TYR A 141 9.35 22.66 -23.58
N PHE A 142 9.73 23.40 -22.52
CA PHE A 142 10.78 24.43 -22.58
C PHE A 142 12.17 23.94 -22.15
N GLY A 143 12.26 22.82 -21.42
CA GLY A 143 13.48 22.38 -20.74
C GLY A 143 14.50 21.64 -21.62
N GLY A 144 14.15 21.33 -22.86
CA GLY A 144 15.08 20.71 -23.82
C GLY A 144 16.11 21.69 -24.40
N GLU A 145 17.08 21.17 -25.16
CA GLU A 145 18.04 21.99 -25.92
C GLU A 145 17.35 22.95 -26.89
N GLU A 146 16.19 22.54 -27.44
CA GLU A 146 15.30 23.36 -28.25
C GLU A 146 13.89 23.38 -27.65
N PRO A 147 13.33 24.56 -27.29
CA PRO A 147 11.96 24.65 -26.80
C PRO A 147 10.93 24.23 -27.85
N ASN A 148 10.04 23.30 -27.49
CA ASN A 148 8.99 22.79 -28.35
C ASN A 148 7.68 23.58 -28.18
N TYR A 149 7.64 24.78 -28.76
CA TYR A 149 6.46 25.67 -28.69
C TYR A 149 5.23 25.08 -29.37
N THR A 150 5.40 24.37 -30.48
CA THR A 150 4.28 23.77 -31.23
C THR A 150 3.63 22.64 -30.44
N GLY A 151 4.43 21.82 -29.77
CA GLY A 151 3.95 20.79 -28.84
C GLY A 151 3.15 21.38 -27.68
N LEU A 152 3.65 22.48 -27.08
CA LEU A 152 2.91 23.15 -26.01
C LEU A 152 1.57 23.71 -26.50
N ILE A 153 1.53 24.38 -27.66
CA ILE A 153 0.28 24.87 -28.26
C ILE A 153 -0.71 23.72 -28.50
N HIS A 154 -0.21 22.60 -29.03
CA HIS A 154 -1.04 21.42 -29.28
C HIS A 154 -1.62 20.87 -27.98
N TRP A 155 -0.79 20.66 -26.96
CA TRP A 155 -1.24 20.20 -25.65
C TRP A 155 -2.29 21.14 -25.04
N VAL A 156 -2.02 22.46 -25.06
CA VAL A 156 -2.95 23.46 -24.53
C VAL A 156 -4.30 23.39 -25.25
N ASN A 157 -4.33 23.28 -26.57
CA ASN A 157 -5.57 23.26 -27.34
C ASN A 157 -6.34 21.93 -27.26
N THR A 158 -5.65 20.82 -27.03
CA THR A 158 -6.27 19.51 -26.82
C THR A 158 -6.85 19.40 -25.41
N THR A 159 -6.18 19.98 -24.41
CA THR A 159 -6.60 19.94 -23.01
C THR A 159 -7.65 21.01 -22.71
N PHE A 160 -7.50 22.21 -23.30
CA PHE A 160 -8.37 23.35 -23.06
C PHE A 160 -8.89 23.92 -24.38
N PRO A 161 -10.17 24.28 -24.50
CA PRO A 161 -10.75 24.83 -25.72
C PRO A 161 -10.37 26.32 -25.94
N LEU A 162 -9.08 26.64 -25.92
CA LEU A 162 -8.56 28.01 -26.00
C LEU A 162 -8.38 28.51 -27.44
N GLY A 163 -8.23 27.61 -28.42
CA GLY A 163 -8.01 27.98 -29.83
C GLY A 163 -6.78 28.87 -30.02
N LEU A 164 -5.72 28.62 -29.26
CA LEU A 164 -4.48 29.38 -29.25
C LEU A 164 -3.69 29.09 -30.53
N THR A 165 -3.38 30.11 -31.32
CA THR A 165 -2.48 30.00 -32.48
C THR A 165 -1.08 30.52 -32.13
N LYS A 166 -0.08 30.20 -32.96
CA LYS A 166 1.31 30.65 -32.75
C LYS A 166 1.41 32.17 -32.60
N GLU A 167 0.66 32.91 -33.40
CA GLU A 167 0.63 34.37 -33.43
C GLU A 167 0.01 34.98 -32.17
N LYS A 168 -0.97 34.29 -31.56
CA LYS A 168 -1.64 34.72 -30.32
C LYS A 168 -0.88 34.29 -29.07
N ALA A 169 -0.25 33.12 -29.12
CA ALA A 169 0.54 32.56 -28.04
C ALA A 169 1.80 33.39 -27.80
N GLN A 170 2.56 33.66 -28.87
CA GLN A 170 3.84 34.37 -28.84
C GLN A 170 4.81 33.78 -27.79
N PHE A 171 4.82 32.46 -27.63
CA PHE A 171 5.65 31.81 -26.60
C PHE A 171 7.15 32.07 -26.78
N GLU A 172 7.58 32.33 -28.02
CA GLU A 172 8.96 32.68 -28.38
C GLU A 172 9.43 34.02 -27.80
N THR A 173 8.51 34.93 -27.46
CA THR A 173 8.86 36.28 -26.98
C THR A 173 8.99 36.39 -25.47
N ARG A 174 8.63 35.33 -24.73
CA ARG A 174 8.58 35.28 -23.27
C ARG A 174 9.42 34.15 -22.73
N ASN A 175 9.89 34.29 -21.50
CA ASN A 175 10.57 33.19 -20.81
C ASN A 175 9.56 32.13 -20.30
N ALA A 176 10.06 31.02 -19.75
CA ALA A 176 9.21 29.92 -19.29
C ALA A 176 8.25 30.32 -18.14
N GLU A 177 8.69 31.16 -17.22
CA GLU A 177 7.87 31.64 -16.09
C GLU A 177 6.75 32.57 -16.58
N GLU A 178 7.08 33.51 -17.45
CA GLU A 178 6.12 34.43 -18.08
C GLU A 178 5.09 33.67 -18.93
N ASN A 179 5.51 32.66 -19.68
CA ASN A 179 4.60 31.81 -20.44
C ASN A 179 3.71 30.96 -19.54
N THR A 180 4.23 30.50 -18.40
CA THR A 180 3.44 29.79 -17.38
C THR A 180 2.33 30.69 -16.84
N GLN A 181 2.67 31.90 -16.40
CA GLN A 181 1.70 32.84 -15.87
C GLN A 181 0.65 33.22 -16.91
N PHE A 182 1.09 33.48 -18.16
CA PHE A 182 0.19 33.77 -19.28
C PHE A 182 -0.82 32.62 -19.52
N LEU A 183 -0.35 31.37 -19.49
CA LEU A 183 -1.21 30.22 -19.71
C LEU A 183 -2.21 30.01 -18.57
N ILE A 184 -1.75 30.08 -17.32
CA ILE A 184 -2.63 29.97 -16.14
C ILE A 184 -3.74 31.02 -16.21
N GLU A 185 -3.39 32.28 -16.49
CA GLU A 185 -4.37 33.36 -16.59
C GLU A 185 -5.35 33.13 -17.75
N LYS A 186 -4.87 32.66 -18.91
CA LYS A 186 -5.74 32.35 -20.06
C LYS A 186 -6.70 31.20 -19.76
N ILE A 187 -6.22 30.13 -19.13
CA ILE A 187 -7.03 28.96 -18.77
C ILE A 187 -8.10 29.36 -17.77
N LYS A 188 -7.73 30.04 -16.67
CA LYS A 188 -8.68 30.51 -15.65
C LYS A 188 -9.74 31.46 -16.24
N ASN A 189 -9.33 32.39 -17.10
CA ASN A 189 -10.28 33.29 -17.78
C ASN A 189 -11.23 32.55 -18.73
N ALA A 190 -10.77 31.53 -19.44
CA ALA A 190 -11.63 30.73 -20.31
C ALA A 190 -12.63 29.89 -19.50
N TYR A 191 -12.16 29.32 -18.38
CA TYR A 191 -12.98 28.59 -17.45
C TYR A 191 -14.08 29.47 -16.84
N GLU A 192 -13.73 30.66 -16.33
CA GLU A 192 -14.70 31.61 -15.77
C GLU A 192 -15.77 32.04 -16.80
N ARG A 193 -15.36 32.27 -18.06
CA ARG A 193 -16.31 32.55 -19.14
C ARG A 193 -17.28 31.39 -19.36
N LYS A 194 -16.80 30.15 -19.34
CA LYS A 194 -17.65 28.95 -19.47
C LYS A 194 -18.62 28.84 -18.30
N SER A 195 -18.14 29.00 -17.06
CA SER A 195 -18.97 28.88 -15.87
C SER A 195 -20.02 29.98 -15.72
N ASN A 196 -19.75 31.20 -16.19
CA ASN A 196 -20.69 32.33 -16.07
C ASN A 196 -21.98 32.19 -16.89
N HIS A 197 -22.01 31.26 -17.86
CA HIS A 197 -23.21 30.98 -18.66
C HIS A 197 -24.06 29.83 -18.08
N GLU A 198 -23.60 29.22 -16.99
CA GLU A 198 -24.21 28.04 -16.36
C GLU A 198 -24.76 28.38 -14.96
N GLU A 199 -25.59 27.49 -14.42
CA GLU A 199 -26.15 27.66 -13.08
C GLU A 199 -25.07 27.40 -12.01
N PRO A 200 -24.85 28.30 -11.02
CA PRO A 200 -23.74 28.19 -10.07
C PRO A 200 -23.70 26.89 -9.25
N THR A 201 -24.85 26.37 -8.80
CA THR A 201 -24.88 25.13 -7.99
C THR A 201 -24.56 23.89 -8.82
N ALA A 202 -24.98 23.86 -10.09
CA ALA A 202 -24.64 22.83 -11.05
C ALA A 202 -23.15 22.85 -11.39
N VAL A 203 -22.57 24.04 -11.57
CA VAL A 203 -21.12 24.19 -11.80
C VAL A 203 -20.32 23.63 -10.61
N LYS A 204 -20.65 24.02 -9.37
CA LYS A 204 -19.97 23.48 -8.18
C LYS A 204 -20.08 21.96 -8.07
N SER A 205 -21.25 21.41 -8.41
CA SER A 205 -21.46 19.95 -8.39
C SER A 205 -20.61 19.25 -9.46
N LEU A 206 -20.51 19.84 -10.64
CA LEU A 206 -19.69 19.33 -11.74
C LEU A 206 -18.19 19.41 -11.41
N GLU A 207 -17.71 20.53 -10.87
CA GLU A 207 -16.34 20.74 -10.43
C GLU A 207 -15.91 19.64 -9.43
N ARG A 208 -16.76 19.39 -8.41
CA ARG A 208 -16.53 18.33 -7.43
C ARG A 208 -16.53 16.96 -8.09
N TYR A 209 -17.49 16.69 -8.98
CA TYR A 209 -17.59 15.42 -9.67
C TYR A 209 -16.34 15.12 -10.51
N ILE A 210 -15.84 16.10 -11.27
CA ILE A 210 -14.64 15.95 -12.11
C ILE A 210 -13.45 15.50 -11.25
N ILE A 211 -13.21 16.17 -10.12
CA ILE A 211 -12.07 15.83 -9.24
C ILE A 211 -12.26 14.44 -8.61
N LEU A 212 -13.43 14.17 -8.02
CA LEU A 212 -13.68 12.90 -7.34
C LEU A 212 -13.66 11.72 -8.31
N ASN A 213 -14.20 11.88 -9.51
CA ASN A 213 -14.19 10.82 -10.52
C ASN A 213 -12.76 10.49 -10.96
N ALA A 214 -11.92 11.52 -11.17
CA ALA A 214 -10.50 11.34 -11.50
C ALA A 214 -9.75 10.61 -10.38
N ILE A 215 -9.92 11.04 -9.12
CA ILE A 215 -9.31 10.39 -7.95
C ILE A 215 -9.75 8.93 -7.86
N ASP A 216 -11.07 8.67 -7.84
CA ASP A 216 -11.62 7.35 -7.56
C ASP A 216 -11.23 6.33 -8.63
N ARG A 217 -11.32 6.70 -9.91
CA ARG A 217 -10.96 5.82 -11.02
C ARG A 217 -9.47 5.46 -11.00
N LEU A 218 -8.60 6.46 -10.95
CA LEU A 218 -7.16 6.24 -11.04
C LEU A 218 -6.58 5.62 -9.77
N TRP A 219 -7.14 5.94 -8.60
CA TRP A 219 -6.75 5.28 -7.34
C TRP A 219 -7.09 3.79 -7.39
N GLN A 220 -8.27 3.41 -7.89
CA GLN A 220 -8.63 2.00 -8.03
C GLN A 220 -7.67 1.26 -8.98
N GLU A 221 -7.32 1.85 -10.13
CA GLU A 221 -6.33 1.30 -11.05
C GLU A 221 -4.96 1.14 -10.38
N HIS A 222 -4.53 2.14 -9.60
CA HIS A 222 -3.29 2.08 -8.82
C HIS A 222 -3.29 0.97 -7.77
N LEU A 223 -4.40 0.74 -7.06
CA LEU A 223 -4.49 -0.36 -6.10
C LEU A 223 -4.25 -1.73 -6.75
N TYR A 224 -4.81 -1.97 -7.94
CA TYR A 224 -4.54 -3.20 -8.69
C TYR A 224 -3.09 -3.31 -9.13
N ALA A 225 -2.49 -2.20 -9.57
CA ALA A 225 -1.09 -2.16 -9.98
C ALA A 225 -0.15 -2.42 -8.79
N MET A 226 -0.49 -1.91 -7.60
CA MET A 226 0.26 -2.14 -6.36
C MET A 226 0.19 -3.60 -5.89
N ASP A 227 -0.96 -4.26 -6.03
CA ASP A 227 -1.09 -5.69 -5.74
C ASP A 227 -0.22 -6.52 -6.71
N ALA A 228 -0.26 -6.20 -8.00
CA ALA A 228 0.59 -6.86 -9.01
C ALA A 228 2.09 -6.63 -8.74
N LEU A 229 2.48 -5.41 -8.35
CA LEU A 229 3.85 -5.08 -7.97
C LEU A 229 4.29 -5.93 -6.77
N ARG A 230 3.43 -6.06 -5.74
CA ARG A 230 3.72 -6.84 -4.54
C ARG A 230 3.96 -8.32 -4.87
N GLU A 231 3.21 -8.90 -5.79
CA GLU A 231 3.45 -10.28 -6.26
C GLU A 231 4.75 -10.40 -7.05
N GLY A 232 5.04 -9.41 -7.92
CA GLY A 232 6.20 -9.41 -8.81
C GLY A 232 7.55 -9.23 -8.10
N VAL A 233 7.62 -8.42 -7.03
CA VAL A 233 8.90 -8.11 -6.36
C VAL A 233 9.57 -9.32 -5.73
N TYR A 234 8.83 -10.39 -5.38
CA TYR A 234 9.42 -11.62 -4.87
C TYR A 234 10.32 -12.32 -5.90
N LEU A 235 10.05 -12.16 -7.20
CA LEU A 235 10.91 -12.66 -8.28
C LEU A 235 12.24 -11.89 -8.37
N ARG A 236 12.30 -10.64 -7.87
CA ARG A 236 13.55 -9.86 -7.85
C ARG A 236 14.51 -10.32 -6.75
N GLY A 237 14.03 -11.09 -5.78
CA GLY A 237 14.88 -11.75 -4.78
C GLY A 237 15.92 -12.68 -5.40
N TYR A 238 15.68 -13.22 -6.60
CA TYR A 238 16.66 -14.02 -7.35
C TYR A 238 17.90 -13.21 -7.78
N ALA A 239 17.79 -11.89 -7.90
CA ALA A 239 18.89 -10.99 -8.24
C ALA A 239 19.61 -10.43 -7.00
N GLN A 240 19.42 -11.02 -5.81
CA GLN A 240 20.02 -10.59 -4.54
C GLN A 240 19.65 -9.16 -4.10
N LYS A 241 18.59 -8.59 -4.68
CA LYS A 241 18.01 -7.32 -4.23
C LYS A 241 16.99 -7.58 -3.13
N ASP A 242 16.87 -6.66 -2.16
CA ASP A 242 15.82 -6.74 -1.15
C ASP A 242 14.45 -6.38 -1.77
N PRO A 243 13.49 -7.32 -1.83
CA PRO A 243 12.18 -7.06 -2.41
C PRO A 243 11.43 -5.89 -1.76
N LEU A 244 11.64 -5.62 -0.46
CA LEU A 244 10.96 -4.53 0.21
C LEU A 244 11.49 -3.16 -0.24
N ILE A 245 12.80 -3.06 -0.50
CA ILE A 245 13.42 -1.81 -0.99
C ILE A 245 12.94 -1.54 -2.42
N GLU A 246 13.00 -2.56 -3.29
CA GLU A 246 12.54 -2.44 -4.68
C GLU A 246 11.06 -2.06 -4.75
N TYR A 247 10.22 -2.70 -3.92
CA TYR A 247 8.81 -2.34 -3.80
C TYR A 247 8.63 -0.88 -3.40
N LYS A 248 9.34 -0.39 -2.37
CA LYS A 248 9.22 1.01 -1.92
C LYS A 248 9.59 2.02 -3.00
N THR A 249 10.67 1.76 -3.75
CA THR A 249 11.11 2.63 -4.83
C THR A 249 10.09 2.67 -5.96
N GLU A 250 9.67 1.51 -6.46
CA GLU A 250 8.73 1.44 -7.59
C GLU A 250 7.34 1.93 -7.20
N ALA A 251 6.88 1.62 -5.99
CA ALA A 251 5.62 2.14 -5.44
C ALA A 251 5.62 3.67 -5.33
N TYR A 252 6.76 4.28 -5.01
CA TYR A 252 6.89 5.74 -4.97
C TYR A 252 6.75 6.34 -6.36
N ASP A 253 7.46 5.78 -7.35
CA ASP A 253 7.40 6.26 -8.74
C ASP A 253 5.97 6.13 -9.30
N MET A 254 5.33 4.98 -9.09
CA MET A 254 3.93 4.76 -9.46
C MET A 254 2.98 5.75 -8.78
N PHE A 255 3.24 6.10 -7.53
CA PHE A 255 2.41 7.06 -6.81
C PHE A 255 2.58 8.50 -7.31
N VAL A 256 3.80 8.91 -7.63
CA VAL A 256 4.06 10.21 -8.26
C VAL A 256 3.35 10.30 -9.61
N GLU A 257 3.43 9.23 -10.40
CA GLU A 257 2.73 9.12 -11.68
C GLU A 257 1.22 9.17 -11.51
N LEU A 258 0.66 8.43 -10.55
CA LEU A 258 -0.76 8.49 -10.19
C LEU A 258 -1.21 9.93 -9.92
N MET A 259 -0.51 10.66 -9.05
CA MET A 259 -0.88 12.02 -8.68
C MET A 259 -0.82 12.98 -9.87
N ALA A 260 0.17 12.82 -10.74
CA ALA A 260 0.26 13.58 -12.00
C ALA A 260 -0.89 13.22 -12.95
N ASN A 261 -1.24 11.94 -13.06
CA ASN A 261 -2.34 11.47 -13.90
C ASN A 261 -3.69 11.97 -13.41
N ILE A 262 -3.94 11.99 -12.09
CA ILE A 262 -5.17 12.56 -11.53
C ILE A 262 -5.27 14.04 -11.90
N LYS A 263 -4.20 14.82 -11.73
CA LYS A 263 -4.19 16.24 -12.10
C LYS A 263 -4.46 16.44 -13.59
N ASN A 264 -3.83 15.66 -14.46
CA ASN A 264 -4.08 15.72 -15.90
C ASN A 264 -5.52 15.33 -16.25
N GLU A 265 -6.07 14.30 -15.61
CA GLU A 265 -7.46 13.85 -15.81
C GLU A 265 -8.45 14.93 -15.39
N VAL A 266 -8.20 15.62 -14.28
CA VAL A 266 -8.99 16.78 -13.89
C VAL A 266 -8.95 17.84 -14.98
N LEU A 267 -7.75 18.25 -15.44
CA LEU A 267 -7.60 19.28 -16.47
C LEU A 267 -8.31 18.94 -17.79
N ASN A 268 -8.23 17.68 -18.24
CA ASN A 268 -8.87 17.22 -19.48
C ASN A 268 -10.40 17.26 -19.43
N ASN A 269 -10.99 17.18 -18.23
CA ASN A 269 -12.44 17.14 -18.05
C ASN A 269 -13.05 18.50 -17.66
N LEU A 270 -12.25 19.58 -17.63
CA LEU A 270 -12.70 20.96 -17.33
C LEU A 270 -13.53 21.61 -18.46
#